data_AF-A0A7Y9L601-F1
#
_entry.id   AF-A0A7Y9L601-F1
#
_cell.length_a   1.000
_cell.length_b   1.000
_cell.length_c   1.000
_cell.angle_alpha   90.00
_cell.angle_beta   90.00
_cell.angle_gamma   90.00
#
_symmetry.space_group_name_H-M   'P 1'
#
loop_
_entity.id
_entity.type
_entity.pdbx_description
1 polymer ?
#
loop_
_entity_poly.entity_id
_entity_poly.type
_entity_poly.pdbx_seq_one_letter_code
_entity_poly.pdbx_strand_id
1 'polypeptide(L)'
;MAQLLVINAKERHFYQPIASIRDYKESDLEAKLHKFSNELFSNYYVFTFKYSIKKKSDITESYEPDLILISKNFNRWIFVEVELCKPDLGHTFRQIDCFLDPYFNPDDVLRFLFKHNPVLNSKKSEVNSLIKNKSPELLVIFDDYNKLVFEKINARYPNLKVCVLEVYRESGNHFDAYRIGGKYPYDVTNSTKISYFDESHFIVEKKELVDHLTDGDIEILFDMMPFNAVLTKPKRKNSKCMIKIVDHNFDKKDSLQLVLDVDNKLIIQTL
;
A
#
# COMPACT_ATOMS: atom_id res chain seq x y z
N MET A 1 -5.67 19.24 -9.39
CA MET A 1 -5.19 18.86 -8.05
C MET A 1 -6.21 19.28 -7.01
N ALA A 2 -6.63 18.35 -6.16
CA ALA A 2 -7.62 18.63 -5.11
C ALA A 2 -6.94 19.31 -3.90
N GLN A 3 -7.59 20.30 -3.31
CA GLN A 3 -7.19 20.85 -2.01
C GLN A 3 -7.92 20.08 -0.90
N LEU A 4 -7.27 19.92 0.26
CA LEU A 4 -7.92 19.34 1.43
C LEU A 4 -8.30 20.46 2.40
N LEU A 5 -9.56 20.47 2.82
CA LEU A 5 -10.04 21.31 3.90
C LEU A 5 -10.35 20.41 5.10
N VAL A 6 -9.55 20.53 6.15
CA VAL A 6 -9.78 19.82 7.41
C VAL A 6 -10.55 20.76 8.34
N ILE A 7 -11.77 20.38 8.71
CA ILE A 7 -12.62 21.14 9.63
C ILE A 7 -12.72 20.35 10.94
N ASN A 8 -12.32 20.96 12.04
CA ASN A 8 -12.65 20.48 13.37
C ASN A 8 -13.66 21.43 14.04
N ALA A 9 -14.15 21.10 15.23
CA ALA A 9 -15.18 21.89 15.93
C ALA A 9 -14.79 23.36 16.21
N LYS A 10 -13.50 23.72 16.12
CA LYS A 10 -12.97 25.05 16.47
C LYS A 10 -12.20 25.73 15.34
N GLU A 11 -11.69 24.99 14.37
CA GLU A 11 -10.69 25.47 13.41
C GLU A 11 -10.92 24.88 12.01
N ARG A 12 -10.42 25.61 11.01
CA ARG A 12 -10.41 25.22 9.60
C ARG A 12 -8.99 25.32 9.08
N HIS A 13 -8.44 24.20 8.64
CA HIS A 13 -7.08 24.10 8.15
C HIS A 13 -7.07 23.76 6.67
N PHE A 14 -6.38 24.59 5.88
CA PHE A 14 -6.28 24.45 4.43
C PHE A 14 -4.95 23.79 4.06
N TYR A 15 -5.06 22.68 3.34
CA TYR A 15 -3.96 21.84 2.92
C TYR A 15 -3.84 21.84 1.40
N GLN A 16 -2.63 22.07 0.91
CA GLN A 16 -2.31 22.08 -0.52
C GLN A 16 -1.41 20.89 -0.87
N PRO A 17 -1.63 20.21 -2.01
CA PRO A 17 -0.76 19.11 -2.45
C PRO A 17 0.67 19.60 -2.66
N ILE A 18 1.66 18.87 -2.11
CA ILE A 18 3.07 19.25 -2.28
C ILE A 18 3.56 19.07 -3.72
N ALA A 19 2.92 18.19 -4.49
CA ALA A 19 3.16 18.01 -5.92
C ALA A 19 2.88 19.30 -6.73
N SER A 20 2.13 20.26 -6.16
CA SER A 20 1.91 21.58 -6.78
C SER A 20 3.04 22.59 -6.52
N ILE A 21 4.00 22.27 -5.64
CA ILE A 21 5.12 23.14 -5.32
C ILE A 21 6.13 23.11 -6.47
N ARG A 22 6.57 24.29 -6.89
CA ARG A 22 7.65 24.45 -7.88
C ARG A 22 8.92 23.77 -7.34
N ASP A 23 9.56 22.97 -8.19
CA ASP A 23 10.78 22.21 -7.89
C ASP A 23 10.60 21.00 -6.97
N TYR A 24 9.37 20.46 -6.85
CA TYR A 24 9.13 19.16 -6.20
C TYR A 24 9.87 18.02 -6.92
N LYS A 25 10.71 17.30 -6.17
CA LYS A 25 11.54 16.19 -6.66
C LYS A 25 11.13 14.88 -6.02
N GLU A 26 11.51 13.79 -6.67
CA GLU A 26 11.33 12.43 -6.16
C GLU A 26 11.95 12.23 -4.77
N SER A 27 13.12 12.84 -4.52
CA SER A 27 13.75 12.84 -3.20
C SER A 27 12.88 13.47 -2.10
N ASP A 28 12.02 14.43 -2.45
CA ASP A 28 11.06 15.00 -1.50
C ASP A 28 9.96 13.98 -1.17
N LEU A 29 9.44 13.26 -2.17
CA LEU A 29 8.47 12.19 -1.96
C LEU A 29 9.08 11.05 -1.12
N GLU A 30 10.29 10.61 -1.46
CA GLU A 30 11.03 9.59 -0.73
C GLU A 30 11.18 9.96 0.75
N ALA A 31 11.58 11.21 1.03
CA ALA A 31 11.71 11.71 2.40
C ALA A 31 10.38 11.73 3.15
N LYS A 32 9.27 12.09 2.48
CA LYS A 32 7.93 12.04 3.09
C LYS A 32 7.45 10.61 3.33
N LEU A 33 7.64 9.71 2.36
CA LEU A 33 7.32 8.30 2.51
C LEU A 33 8.09 7.72 3.70
N HIS A 34 9.39 7.99 3.80
CA HIS A 34 10.20 7.52 4.93
C HIS A 34 9.66 8.05 6.27
N LYS A 35 9.28 9.32 6.35
CA LYS A 35 8.67 9.95 7.54
C LYS A 35 7.40 9.22 8.00
N PHE A 36 6.55 8.79 7.07
CA PHE A 36 5.27 8.13 7.37
C PHE A 36 5.34 6.60 7.32
N SER A 37 6.48 6.03 6.93
CA SER A 37 6.58 4.61 6.57
C SER A 37 6.19 3.65 7.70
N ASN A 38 6.57 3.94 8.95
CA ASN A 38 6.21 3.11 10.09
C ASN A 38 4.71 3.09 10.39
N GLU A 39 4.03 4.21 10.15
CA GLU A 39 2.58 4.35 10.34
C GLU A 39 1.83 3.69 9.19
N LEU A 40 2.24 3.99 7.96
CA LEU A 40 1.71 3.39 6.75
C LEU A 40 1.85 1.87 6.85
N PHE A 41 3.08 1.35 6.87
CA PHE A 41 3.37 -0.06 6.79
C PHE A 41 3.51 -0.69 8.19
N SER A 42 2.50 -0.51 9.04
CA SER A 42 2.51 -0.98 10.43
C SER A 42 2.80 -2.48 10.58
N ASN A 43 2.47 -3.28 9.56
CA ASN A 43 2.64 -4.73 9.53
C ASN A 43 4.03 -5.18 9.04
N TYR A 44 4.92 -4.22 8.78
CA TYR A 44 6.24 -4.44 8.23
C TYR A 44 7.35 -3.83 9.09
N TYR A 45 8.55 -4.36 8.91
CA TYR A 45 9.76 -3.60 9.13
C TYR A 45 10.10 -2.85 7.85
N VAL A 46 10.32 -1.53 7.95
CA VAL A 46 10.60 -0.66 6.81
C VAL A 46 12.01 -0.10 6.92
N PHE A 47 12.77 -0.17 5.85
CA PHE A 47 14.13 0.34 5.80
C PHE A 47 14.44 0.97 4.45
N THR A 48 15.29 2.00 4.44
CA THR A 48 15.93 2.46 3.21
C THR A 48 16.78 1.35 2.60
N PHE A 49 16.69 1.14 1.29
CA PHE A 49 17.28 -0.01 0.62
C PHE A 49 18.01 0.34 -0.67
N LYS A 50 18.97 1.26 -0.60
CA LYS A 50 19.84 1.63 -1.73
C LYS A 50 20.91 0.57 -2.03
N TYR A 51 20.49 -0.68 -2.27
CA TYR A 51 21.35 -1.78 -2.68
C TYR A 51 21.17 -2.03 -4.17
N SER A 52 22.27 -2.07 -4.91
CA SER A 52 22.28 -2.25 -6.36
C SER A 52 21.78 -3.65 -6.76
N ILE A 53 20.62 -3.68 -7.42
CA ILE A 53 19.98 -4.87 -7.99
C ILE A 53 20.18 -4.85 -9.51
N LYS A 54 20.47 -6.01 -10.09
CA LYS A 54 20.58 -6.19 -11.54
C LYS A 54 19.38 -6.93 -12.07
N LYS A 55 19.11 -6.84 -13.37
CA LYS A 55 18.11 -7.69 -14.02
C LYS A 55 18.74 -9.02 -14.40
N LYS A 56 18.05 -10.14 -14.21
CA LYS A 56 18.60 -11.47 -14.52
C LYS A 56 18.94 -11.65 -16.00
N SER A 57 18.12 -11.10 -16.89
CA SER A 57 18.36 -11.14 -18.33
C SER A 57 19.43 -10.15 -18.81
N ASP A 58 19.76 -9.14 -18.00
CA ASP A 58 20.71 -8.08 -18.34
C ASP A 58 21.45 -7.57 -17.09
N ILE A 59 22.70 -8.01 -16.94
CA ILE A 59 23.55 -7.68 -15.79
C ILE A 59 24.38 -6.39 -15.98
N THR A 60 24.16 -5.66 -17.08
CA THR A 60 24.90 -4.44 -17.40
C THR A 60 24.31 -3.21 -16.73
N GLU A 61 22.98 -3.15 -16.63
CA GLU A 61 22.27 -2.13 -15.87
C GLU A 61 22.00 -2.61 -14.44
N SER A 62 21.96 -1.64 -13.52
CA SER A 62 21.57 -1.89 -12.13
C SER A 62 20.78 -0.71 -11.58
N TYR A 63 19.83 -1.02 -10.71
CA TYR A 63 18.93 -0.05 -10.09
C TYR A 63 18.90 -0.29 -8.58
N GLU A 64 18.59 0.74 -7.81
CA GLU A 64 18.59 0.73 -6.35
C GLU A 64 17.19 1.04 -5.85
N PRO A 65 16.45 0.07 -5.26
CA PRO A 65 15.13 0.36 -4.71
C PRO A 65 15.20 1.43 -3.60
N ASP A 66 14.15 2.21 -3.42
CA ASP A 66 14.16 3.23 -2.36
C ASP A 66 14.03 2.62 -0.96
N LEU A 67 13.04 1.74 -0.79
CA LEU A 67 12.79 1.05 0.47
C LEU A 67 12.68 -0.47 0.28
N ILE A 68 12.86 -1.18 1.38
CA ILE A 68 12.51 -2.59 1.53
C ILE A 68 11.50 -2.72 2.68
N LEU A 69 10.46 -3.51 2.44
CA LEU A 69 9.49 -3.92 3.44
C LEU A 69 9.71 -5.40 3.74
N ILE A 70 9.85 -5.77 5.01
CA ILE A 70 9.90 -7.17 5.46
C ILE A 70 8.70 -7.39 6.36
N SER A 71 7.80 -8.31 5.99
CA SER A 71 6.63 -8.56 6.85
C SER A 71 7.08 -9.02 8.24
N LYS A 72 6.38 -8.56 9.28
CA LYS A 72 6.64 -8.94 10.67
C LYS A 72 6.49 -10.44 10.95
N ASN A 73 5.75 -11.17 10.11
CA ASN A 73 5.65 -12.63 10.18
C ASN A 73 6.67 -13.37 9.27
N PHE A 74 7.55 -12.62 8.58
CA PHE A 74 8.58 -13.13 7.67
C PHE A 74 8.04 -14.03 6.55
N ASN A 75 6.82 -13.80 6.07
CA ASN A 75 6.24 -14.56 4.97
C ASN A 75 6.50 -13.94 3.58
N ARG A 76 6.91 -12.66 3.50
CA ARG A 76 7.16 -11.94 2.26
C ARG A 76 8.00 -10.70 2.51
N TRP A 77 8.58 -10.20 1.43
CA TRP A 77 9.35 -8.97 1.41
C TRP A 77 9.17 -8.27 0.08
N ILE A 78 9.28 -6.94 0.08
CA ILE A 78 8.83 -6.10 -1.01
C ILE A 78 9.88 -5.03 -1.28
N PHE A 79 10.27 -4.87 -2.54
CA PHE A 79 10.95 -3.67 -3.02
C PHE A 79 9.94 -2.56 -3.23
N VAL A 80 10.25 -1.37 -2.73
CA VAL A 80 9.44 -0.18 -2.94
C VAL A 80 10.22 0.78 -3.81
N GLU A 81 9.62 1.18 -4.91
CA GLU A 81 10.11 2.25 -5.77
C GLU A 81 9.18 3.45 -5.70
N VAL A 82 9.76 4.62 -5.55
CA VAL A 82 9.10 5.91 -5.44
C VAL A 82 9.35 6.70 -6.70
N GLU A 83 8.28 7.10 -7.38
CA GLU A 83 8.39 7.78 -8.66
C GLU A 83 7.43 8.97 -8.70
N LEU A 84 7.79 10.00 -9.46
CA LEU A 84 6.83 11.07 -9.77
C LEU A 84 5.90 10.60 -10.89
N CYS A 85 4.60 10.88 -10.78
CA CYS A 85 3.57 10.46 -11.73
C CYS A 85 3.66 11.26 -13.04
N LYS A 86 4.67 10.96 -13.86
CA LYS A 86 4.95 11.66 -15.12
C LYS A 86 4.52 10.82 -16.33
N PRO A 87 4.11 11.46 -17.44
CA PRO A 87 3.68 10.72 -18.65
C PRO A 87 4.77 9.89 -19.33
N ASP A 88 6.04 10.29 -19.15
CA ASP A 88 7.21 9.53 -19.60
C ASP A 88 7.61 8.52 -18.53
N LEU A 89 7.42 7.24 -18.83
CA LEU A 89 7.67 6.10 -17.94
C LEU A 89 8.91 5.32 -18.37
N GLY A 90 9.74 5.86 -19.26
CA GLY A 90 10.90 5.14 -19.80
C GLY A 90 11.91 4.72 -18.73
N HIS A 91 12.16 5.57 -17.74
CA HIS A 91 13.00 5.22 -16.59
C HIS A 91 12.30 4.23 -15.66
N THR A 92 11.09 4.59 -15.19
CA THR A 92 10.25 3.77 -14.31
C THR A 92 10.05 2.34 -14.83
N PHE A 93 9.82 2.15 -16.14
CA PHE A 93 9.68 0.82 -16.73
C PHE A 93 10.97 0.00 -16.68
N ARG A 94 12.15 0.62 -16.78
CA ARG A 94 13.42 -0.09 -16.64
C ARG A 94 13.67 -0.51 -15.19
N GLN A 95 13.37 0.34 -14.22
CA GLN A 95 13.38 -0.05 -12.79
C GLN A 95 12.39 -1.19 -12.53
N ILE A 96 11.14 -1.07 -12.97
CA ILE A 96 10.12 -2.12 -12.81
C ILE A 96 10.58 -3.44 -13.44
N ASP A 97 11.08 -3.40 -14.67
CA ASP A 97 11.59 -4.60 -15.36
C ASP A 97 12.77 -5.24 -14.61
N CYS A 98 13.64 -4.43 -13.98
CA CYS A 98 14.73 -4.93 -13.16
C CYS A 98 14.23 -5.58 -11.87
N PHE A 99 13.30 -4.94 -11.17
CA PHE A 99 12.84 -5.40 -9.86
C PHE A 99 11.82 -6.53 -9.92
N LEU A 100 11.13 -6.73 -11.06
CA LEU A 100 10.28 -7.89 -11.30
C LEU A 100 11.06 -9.17 -11.66
N ASP A 101 12.29 -9.05 -12.17
CA ASP A 101 13.19 -10.18 -12.45
C ASP A 101 14.60 -9.91 -11.88
N PRO A 102 14.72 -9.78 -10.55
CA PRO A 102 15.94 -9.30 -9.93
C PRO A 102 17.00 -10.41 -9.87
N TYR A 103 18.25 -9.99 -10.01
CA TYR A 103 19.44 -10.82 -9.88
C TYR A 103 20.38 -10.21 -8.86
N PHE A 104 20.58 -10.94 -7.76
CA PHE A 104 21.47 -10.57 -6.67
C PHE A 104 21.90 -11.84 -5.93
N ASN A 105 22.99 -11.74 -5.16
CA ASN A 105 23.35 -12.78 -4.20
C ASN A 105 22.59 -12.54 -2.89
N PRO A 106 21.77 -13.50 -2.41
CA PRO A 106 21.04 -13.36 -1.15
C PRO A 106 21.93 -13.05 0.06
N ASP A 107 23.15 -13.62 0.11
CA ASP A 107 24.07 -13.38 1.23
C ASP A 107 24.59 -11.93 1.25
N ASP A 108 24.70 -11.29 0.09
CA ASP A 108 25.12 -9.88 -0.01
C ASP A 108 24.00 -8.94 0.46
N VAL A 109 22.76 -9.23 0.06
CA VAL A 109 21.58 -8.51 0.54
C VAL A 109 21.43 -8.67 2.05
N LEU A 110 21.57 -9.88 2.60
CA LEU A 110 21.50 -10.12 4.04
C LEU A 110 22.58 -9.35 4.80
N ARG A 111 23.83 -9.35 4.30
CA ARG A 111 24.92 -8.56 4.88
C ARG A 111 24.60 -7.06 4.86
N PHE A 112 24.06 -6.56 3.76
CA PHE A 112 23.62 -5.17 3.65
C PHE A 112 22.52 -4.85 4.68
N LEU A 113 21.49 -5.69 4.78
CA LEU A 113 20.37 -5.49 5.69
C LEU A 113 20.80 -5.47 7.15
N PHE A 114 21.57 -6.46 7.60
CA PHE A 114 22.00 -6.54 9.01
C PHE A 114 23.01 -5.45 9.38
N LYS A 115 23.81 -4.96 8.42
CA LYS A 115 24.73 -3.86 8.63
C LYS A 115 23.99 -2.54 8.87
N HIS A 116 22.95 -2.26 8.08
CA HIS A 116 22.25 -0.96 8.12
C HIS A 116 21.04 -0.97 9.06
N ASN A 117 20.52 -2.14 9.43
CA ASN A 117 19.29 -2.27 10.22
C ASN A 117 19.48 -3.23 11.41
N PRO A 118 20.15 -2.79 12.49
CA PRO A 118 20.50 -3.65 13.61
C PRO A 118 19.31 -4.28 14.33
N VAL A 119 18.12 -3.70 14.21
CA VAL A 119 16.87 -4.25 14.77
C VAL A 119 16.56 -5.67 14.24
N LEU A 120 17.00 -6.00 13.02
CA LEU A 120 16.83 -7.32 12.43
C LEU A 120 17.81 -8.37 12.98
N ASN A 121 18.81 -7.98 13.77
CA ASN A 121 19.81 -8.92 14.29
C ASN A 121 19.20 -10.00 15.20
N SER A 122 18.13 -9.67 15.93
CA SER A 122 17.38 -10.61 16.76
C SER A 122 16.48 -11.56 15.94
N LYS A 123 16.36 -11.32 14.61
CA LYS A 123 15.50 -12.02 13.66
C LYS A 123 16.28 -12.61 12.49
N LYS A 124 17.59 -12.84 12.68
CA LYS A 124 18.51 -13.26 11.62
C LYS A 124 18.07 -14.55 10.93
N SER A 125 17.59 -15.53 11.69
CA SER A 125 17.22 -16.84 11.14
C SER A 125 16.01 -16.71 10.22
N GLU A 126 14.99 -15.98 10.67
CA GLU A 126 13.74 -15.75 9.94
C GLU A 126 13.98 -14.92 8.67
N VAL A 127 14.74 -13.83 8.78
CA VAL A 127 15.10 -12.98 7.62
C VAL A 127 15.96 -13.77 6.62
N ASN A 128 16.94 -14.55 7.08
CA ASN A 128 17.77 -15.38 6.21
C ASN A 128 16.92 -16.40 5.43
N SER A 129 16.02 -17.10 6.13
CA SER A 129 15.07 -18.02 5.50
C SER A 129 14.20 -17.31 4.47
N LEU A 130 13.68 -16.13 4.78
CA LEU A 130 12.84 -15.36 3.88
C LEU A 130 13.58 -14.96 2.58
N ILE A 131 14.72 -14.29 2.70
CA ILE A 131 15.45 -13.74 1.55
C ILE A 131 16.01 -14.85 0.65
N LYS A 132 16.43 -15.98 1.22
CA LYS A 132 16.98 -17.09 0.43
C LYS A 132 15.92 -17.91 -0.29
N ASN A 133 14.71 -17.99 0.26
CA ASN A 133 13.69 -18.92 -0.23
C ASN A 133 12.56 -18.23 -1.01
N LYS A 134 12.43 -16.90 -0.94
CA LYS A 134 11.35 -16.17 -1.60
C LYS A 134 11.91 -15.01 -2.42
N SER A 135 11.40 -14.85 -3.64
CA SER A 135 11.63 -13.64 -4.43
C SER A 135 10.91 -12.45 -3.82
N PRO A 136 11.46 -11.22 -3.94
CA PRO A 136 10.78 -10.02 -3.50
C PRO A 136 9.57 -9.73 -4.39
N GLU A 137 8.52 -9.15 -3.80
CA GLU A 137 7.47 -8.47 -4.55
C GLU A 137 7.90 -7.05 -4.91
N LEU A 138 7.16 -6.38 -5.79
CA LEU A 138 7.39 -4.97 -6.14
C LEU A 138 6.14 -4.13 -5.84
N LEU A 139 6.36 -3.00 -5.17
CA LEU A 139 5.40 -1.93 -4.98
C LEU A 139 5.97 -0.65 -5.61
N VAL A 140 5.18 0.01 -6.45
CA VAL A 140 5.52 1.35 -6.96
C VAL A 140 4.61 2.38 -6.29
N ILE A 141 5.18 3.48 -5.79
CA ILE A 141 4.46 4.55 -5.13
C ILE A 141 4.63 5.84 -5.94
N PHE A 142 3.51 6.39 -6.41
CA PHE A 142 3.47 7.68 -7.10
C PHE A 142 3.05 8.82 -6.17
N ASP A 143 3.44 10.06 -6.49
CA ASP A 143 3.03 11.28 -5.77
C ASP A 143 1.60 11.75 -6.08
N ASP A 144 1.07 11.36 -7.24
CA ASP A 144 -0.25 11.76 -7.74
C ASP A 144 -0.89 10.63 -8.57
N TYR A 145 -2.19 10.75 -8.83
CA TYR A 145 -2.93 9.86 -9.70
C TYR A 145 -3.06 10.46 -11.11
N ASN A 146 -2.48 9.77 -12.10
CA ASN A 146 -2.72 10.04 -13.51
C ASN A 146 -3.29 8.82 -14.20
N LYS A 147 -4.55 8.91 -14.66
CA LYS A 147 -5.26 7.80 -15.32
C LYS A 147 -4.46 7.16 -16.46
N LEU A 148 -3.85 7.95 -17.34
CA LEU A 148 -3.10 7.43 -18.49
C LEU A 148 -1.82 6.69 -18.07
N VAL A 149 -1.13 7.18 -17.02
CA VAL A 149 0.04 6.51 -16.45
C VAL A 149 -0.38 5.15 -15.88
N PHE A 150 -1.44 5.11 -15.09
CA PHE A 150 -1.96 3.89 -14.48
C PHE A 150 -2.44 2.89 -15.53
N GLU A 151 -3.14 3.34 -16.57
CA GLU A 151 -3.55 2.48 -17.70
C GLU A 151 -2.35 1.87 -18.43
N LYS A 152 -1.30 2.65 -18.69
CA LYS A 152 -0.05 2.15 -19.32
C LYS A 152 0.64 1.12 -18.44
N ILE A 153 0.76 1.39 -17.14
CA ILE A 153 1.39 0.46 -16.19
C ILE A 153 0.57 -0.83 -16.09
N ASN A 154 -0.75 -0.73 -15.92
CA ASN A 154 -1.63 -1.89 -15.80
C ASN A 154 -1.68 -2.73 -17.08
N ALA A 155 -1.63 -2.10 -18.26
CA ALA A 155 -1.56 -2.80 -19.54
C ALA A 155 -0.27 -3.62 -19.69
N ARG A 156 0.86 -3.12 -19.16
CA ARG A 156 2.16 -3.81 -19.24
C ARG A 156 2.40 -4.79 -18.08
N TYR A 157 1.91 -4.46 -16.88
CA TYR A 157 2.14 -5.20 -15.64
C TYR A 157 0.82 -5.31 -14.84
N PRO A 158 -0.12 -6.16 -15.24
CA PRO A 158 -1.46 -6.24 -14.64
C PRO A 158 -1.45 -6.64 -13.15
N ASN A 159 -0.40 -7.32 -12.70
CA ASN A 159 -0.24 -7.78 -11.32
C ASN A 159 0.65 -6.86 -10.47
N LEU A 160 1.17 -5.76 -11.03
CA LEU A 160 1.99 -4.83 -10.28
C LEU A 160 1.14 -4.10 -9.23
N LYS A 161 1.65 -4.04 -8.00
CA LYS A 161 1.05 -3.23 -6.95
C LYS A 161 1.51 -1.79 -7.15
N VAL A 162 0.54 -0.89 -7.31
CA VAL A 162 0.78 0.54 -7.47
C VAL A 162 -0.03 1.28 -6.42
N CYS A 163 0.65 2.11 -5.63
CA CYS A 163 0.03 3.03 -4.69
C CYS A 163 0.24 4.48 -5.14
N VAL A 164 -0.61 5.37 -4.63
CA VAL A 164 -0.43 6.81 -4.69
C VAL A 164 -0.28 7.30 -3.26
N LEU A 165 0.81 8.00 -2.97
CA LEU A 165 1.01 8.75 -1.73
C LEU A 165 0.92 10.24 -2.06
N GLU A 166 -0.25 10.81 -1.84
CA GLU A 166 -0.43 12.26 -1.92
C GLU A 166 -0.07 12.87 -0.58
N VAL A 167 0.89 13.78 -0.58
CA VAL A 167 1.25 14.54 0.61
C VAL A 167 0.74 15.96 0.47
N TYR A 168 0.17 16.47 1.54
CA TYR A 168 -0.42 17.79 1.61
C TYR A 168 0.24 18.58 2.71
N ARG A 169 0.44 19.88 2.49
CA ARG A 169 1.01 20.77 3.48
C ARG A 169 0.01 21.85 3.88
N GLU A 170 -0.08 22.09 5.18
CA GLU A 170 -0.86 23.19 5.73
C GLU A 170 -0.25 24.54 5.35
N SER A 171 -1.10 25.53 5.10
CA SER A 171 -0.70 26.91 4.89
C SER A 171 0.05 27.45 6.13
N GLY A 172 1.37 27.67 6.02
CA GLY A 172 2.23 28.06 7.15
C GLY A 172 3.30 27.04 7.54
N ASN A 173 3.38 25.90 6.84
CA ASN A 173 4.45 24.89 6.96
C ASN A 173 4.56 24.13 8.30
N HIS A 174 3.48 24.01 9.08
CA HIS A 174 3.56 23.33 10.38
C HIS A 174 3.24 21.84 10.31
N PHE A 175 2.28 21.43 9.49
CA PHE A 175 1.84 20.05 9.41
C PHE A 175 1.80 19.54 7.96
N ASP A 176 2.31 18.31 7.79
CA ASP A 176 2.10 17.53 6.58
C ASP A 176 0.98 16.52 6.88
N ALA A 177 -0.06 16.51 6.07
CA ALA A 177 -1.04 15.42 6.00
C ALA A 177 -0.71 14.53 4.81
N TYR A 178 -1.18 13.29 4.82
CA TYR A 178 -1.03 12.40 3.67
C TYR A 178 -2.32 11.62 3.40
N ARG A 179 -2.51 11.23 2.15
CA ARG A 179 -3.51 10.26 1.71
C ARG A 179 -2.80 9.17 0.93
N ILE A 180 -3.15 7.92 1.21
CA ILE A 180 -2.72 6.78 0.41
C ILE A 180 -3.91 6.19 -0.35
N GLY A 181 -3.65 5.72 -1.56
CA GLY A 181 -4.60 4.95 -2.36
C GLY A 181 -3.88 3.96 -3.27
N GLY A 182 -4.64 3.11 -3.97
CA GLY A 182 -4.12 2.05 -4.82
C GLY A 182 -3.97 0.70 -4.12
N LYS A 183 -3.19 -0.21 -4.71
CA LYS A 183 -3.02 -1.60 -4.25
C LYS A 183 -2.03 -1.69 -3.10
N TYR A 184 -2.49 -1.37 -1.89
CA TYR A 184 -1.67 -1.37 -0.68
C TYR A 184 -1.28 -2.79 -0.21
N PRO A 185 -0.03 -3.03 0.24
CA PRO A 185 0.44 -4.39 0.52
C PRO A 185 0.02 -4.90 1.91
N TYR A 186 -1.26 -5.02 2.23
CA TYR A 186 -1.69 -5.57 3.53
C TYR A 186 -1.29 -7.02 3.74
N ASP A 187 -0.95 -7.40 4.97
CA ASP A 187 -0.67 -8.80 5.35
C ASP A 187 -1.97 -9.41 5.84
N VAL A 188 -2.57 -10.20 4.96
CA VAL A 188 -3.92 -10.71 5.17
C VAL A 188 -3.84 -12.09 5.77
N THR A 189 -4.53 -12.29 6.88
CA THR A 189 -4.65 -13.60 7.54
C THR A 189 -5.80 -14.40 6.95
N ASN A 190 -6.86 -13.70 6.53
CA ASN A 190 -8.04 -14.31 5.95
C ASN A 190 -8.77 -13.29 5.05
N SER A 191 -9.52 -13.78 4.06
CA SER A 191 -10.25 -12.93 3.12
C SER A 191 -11.54 -13.59 2.66
N THR A 192 -12.50 -12.75 2.28
CA THR A 192 -13.74 -13.19 1.67
C THR A 192 -14.20 -12.17 0.64
N LYS A 193 -14.81 -12.66 -0.44
CA LYS A 193 -15.41 -11.77 -1.43
C LYS A 193 -16.61 -11.06 -0.82
N ILE A 194 -16.83 -9.84 -1.27
CA ILE A 194 -18.06 -9.11 -1.00
C ILE A 194 -18.76 -8.81 -2.32
N SER A 195 -20.06 -9.04 -2.37
CA SER A 195 -20.85 -8.86 -3.59
C SER A 195 -21.75 -7.65 -3.45
N TYR A 196 -21.88 -6.88 -4.53
CA TYR A 196 -22.82 -5.76 -4.60
C TYR A 196 -24.24 -6.25 -4.32
N PHE A 197 -24.95 -5.54 -3.43
CA PHE A 197 -26.38 -5.79 -3.17
C PHE A 197 -27.23 -4.63 -3.66
N ASP A 198 -26.94 -3.41 -3.20
CA ASP A 198 -27.60 -2.18 -3.61
C ASP A 198 -26.63 -0.98 -3.58
N GLU A 199 -27.14 0.23 -3.82
CA GLU A 199 -26.35 1.48 -3.95
C GLU A 199 -25.43 1.80 -2.77
N SER A 200 -25.70 1.24 -1.60
CA SER A 200 -24.90 1.50 -0.39
C SER A 200 -24.50 0.23 0.36
N HIS A 201 -24.91 -0.95 -0.13
CA HIS A 201 -24.75 -2.19 0.61
C HIS A 201 -24.09 -3.30 -0.20
N PHE A 202 -23.25 -4.07 0.50
CA PHE A 202 -22.56 -5.25 0.00
C PHE A 202 -22.81 -6.43 0.93
N ILE A 203 -22.82 -7.64 0.39
CA ILE A 203 -22.98 -8.89 1.14
C ILE A 203 -21.61 -9.54 1.33
N VAL A 204 -21.29 -9.92 2.56
CA VAL A 204 -20.13 -10.77 2.87
C VAL A 204 -20.46 -12.22 2.49
N GLU A 205 -19.73 -12.80 1.54
CA GLU A 205 -20.06 -14.12 1.00
C GLU A 205 -19.79 -15.27 1.98
N LYS A 206 -18.66 -15.21 2.69
CA LYS A 206 -18.25 -16.20 3.71
C LYS A 206 -18.27 -15.59 5.10
N LYS A 207 -19.17 -16.08 5.96
CA LYS A 207 -19.39 -15.53 7.31
C LYS A 207 -18.29 -15.90 8.30
N GLU A 208 -17.52 -16.94 8.01
CA GLU A 208 -16.45 -17.44 8.88
C GLU A 208 -15.44 -16.35 9.21
N LEU A 209 -15.23 -15.41 8.28
CA LEU A 209 -14.36 -14.24 8.49
C LEU A 209 -14.87 -13.32 9.61
N VAL A 210 -16.18 -13.25 9.83
CA VAL A 210 -16.84 -12.30 10.75
C VAL A 210 -17.51 -12.99 11.95
N ASP A 211 -17.44 -14.33 12.04
CA ASP A 211 -18.13 -15.10 13.07
C ASP A 211 -17.61 -14.82 14.49
N HIS A 212 -16.32 -14.49 14.63
CA HIS A 212 -15.70 -14.17 15.92
C HIS A 212 -15.95 -12.73 16.39
N LEU A 213 -16.46 -11.85 15.51
CA LEU A 213 -16.73 -10.46 15.86
C LEU A 213 -17.97 -10.35 16.77
N THR A 214 -18.00 -9.34 17.64
CA THR A 214 -19.20 -9.07 18.45
C THR A 214 -20.34 -8.56 17.58
N ASP A 215 -21.59 -8.84 17.99
CA ASP A 215 -22.77 -8.26 17.33
C ASP A 215 -22.73 -6.72 17.41
N GLY A 216 -23.12 -6.05 16.33
CA GLY A 216 -23.15 -4.59 16.25
C GLY A 216 -22.59 -4.06 14.94
N ASP A 217 -22.37 -2.74 14.94
CA ASP A 217 -21.74 -2.01 13.85
C ASP A 217 -20.22 -1.96 14.11
N ILE A 218 -19.45 -2.36 13.11
CA ILE A 218 -17.99 -2.43 13.18
C ILE A 218 -17.42 -1.57 12.06
N GLU A 219 -16.57 -0.61 12.41
CA GLU A 219 -15.86 0.22 11.44
C GLU A 219 -14.89 -0.63 10.62
N ILE A 220 -14.93 -0.47 9.30
CA ILE A 220 -14.04 -1.13 8.37
C ILE A 220 -13.19 -0.08 7.68
N LEU A 221 -11.88 -0.33 7.61
CA LEU A 221 -10.95 0.51 6.87
C LEU A 221 -11.07 0.23 5.37
N PHE A 222 -10.84 1.22 4.53
CA PHE A 222 -10.69 1.03 3.09
C PHE A 222 -9.22 1.10 2.68
N ASP A 223 -8.82 0.30 1.69
CA ASP A 223 -7.49 0.44 1.08
C ASP A 223 -7.39 1.67 0.16
N MET A 224 -8.52 2.14 -0.38
CA MET A 224 -8.61 3.31 -1.23
C MET A 224 -9.71 4.24 -0.73
N MET A 225 -9.32 5.46 -0.34
CA MET A 225 -10.20 6.62 -0.07
C MET A 225 -10.88 6.63 1.32
N PRO A 226 -11.22 7.84 1.85
CA PRO A 226 -11.77 8.01 3.20
C PRO A 226 -13.27 7.66 3.26
N PHE A 227 -13.66 6.51 2.69
CA PHE A 227 -15.02 6.03 2.84
C PHE A 227 -15.18 5.45 4.23
N ASN A 228 -16.28 5.80 4.89
CA ASN A 228 -16.69 5.10 6.10
C ASN A 228 -17.44 3.84 5.67
N ALA A 229 -16.84 2.68 5.92
CA ALA A 229 -17.55 1.40 5.84
C ALA A 229 -17.96 0.94 7.23
N VAL A 230 -19.18 0.43 7.33
CA VAL A 230 -19.71 -0.19 8.54
C VAL A 230 -20.18 -1.60 8.22
N LEU A 231 -19.64 -2.59 8.91
CA LEU A 231 -20.15 -3.95 8.90
C LEU A 231 -21.29 -4.04 9.92
N THR A 232 -22.48 -4.40 9.48
CA THR A 232 -23.60 -4.72 10.38
C THR A 232 -23.73 -6.24 10.50
N LYS A 233 -23.33 -6.77 11.66
CA LYS A 233 -23.49 -8.19 11.99
C LYS A 233 -24.88 -8.45 12.57
N PRO A 234 -25.71 -9.30 11.94
CA PRO A 234 -27.07 -9.53 12.42
C PRO A 234 -27.11 -10.47 13.62
N LYS A 235 -27.97 -10.17 14.60
CA LYS A 235 -28.20 -11.02 15.80
C LYS A 235 -28.74 -12.43 15.49
N ARG A 236 -29.33 -12.63 14.31
CA ARG A 236 -29.87 -13.94 13.88
C ARG A 236 -28.83 -14.65 13.02
N LYS A 237 -28.44 -15.87 13.43
CA LYS A 237 -27.42 -16.72 12.77
C LYS A 237 -27.62 -16.88 11.25
N ASN A 238 -28.87 -16.89 10.78
CA ASN A 238 -29.21 -17.10 9.37
C ASN A 238 -29.27 -15.82 8.52
N SER A 239 -29.20 -14.63 9.12
CA SER A 239 -29.25 -13.37 8.39
C SER A 239 -27.92 -13.08 7.69
N LYS A 240 -27.96 -12.46 6.50
CA LYS A 240 -26.75 -12.07 5.76
C LYS A 240 -25.98 -10.98 6.51
N CYS A 241 -24.66 -11.06 6.52
CA CYS A 241 -23.82 -9.97 7.02
C CYS A 241 -23.69 -8.92 5.91
N MET A 242 -23.94 -7.67 6.25
CA MET A 242 -24.00 -6.58 5.28
C MET A 242 -22.92 -5.56 5.61
N ILE A 243 -22.25 -5.05 4.59
CA ILE A 243 -21.37 -3.88 4.71
C ILE A 243 -22.11 -2.71 4.10
N LYS A 244 -22.24 -1.62 4.85
CA LYS A 244 -22.70 -0.34 4.33
C LYS A 244 -21.51 0.53 3.97
N ILE A 245 -21.46 1.02 2.74
CA ILE A 245 -20.46 1.96 2.24
C ILE A 245 -21.23 3.19 1.75
N VAL A 246 -20.92 4.37 2.30
CA VAL A 246 -21.65 5.61 1.96
C VAL A 246 -20.85 6.41 0.92
N ASP A 247 -21.56 6.99 -0.05
CA ASP A 247 -21.01 7.90 -1.07
C ASP A 247 -19.85 7.32 -1.92
N HIS A 248 -19.90 6.01 -2.23
CA HIS A 248 -18.89 5.38 -3.07
C HIS A 248 -19.16 5.49 -4.56
N ASN A 249 -18.10 5.37 -5.36
CA ASN A 249 -18.15 5.34 -6.82
C ASN A 249 -17.83 3.95 -7.42
N PHE A 250 -17.85 2.88 -6.61
CA PHE A 250 -17.63 1.51 -7.12
C PHE A 250 -18.69 1.11 -8.17
N ASP A 251 -18.24 0.56 -9.29
CA ASP A 251 -19.10 -0.08 -10.29
C ASP A 251 -19.55 -1.45 -9.75
N LYS A 252 -20.74 -1.91 -10.15
CA LYS A 252 -21.24 -3.27 -9.86
C LYS A 252 -20.29 -4.37 -10.35
N LYS A 253 -19.42 -4.05 -11.31
CA LYS A 253 -18.41 -4.96 -11.86
C LYS A 253 -17.12 -4.99 -11.03
N ASP A 254 -16.92 -4.03 -10.14
CA ASP A 254 -15.73 -3.99 -9.30
C ASP A 254 -15.74 -5.20 -8.38
N SER A 255 -14.63 -5.94 -8.38
CA SER A 255 -14.45 -7.06 -7.48
C SER A 255 -13.87 -6.55 -6.18
N LEU A 256 -14.63 -6.66 -5.10
CA LEU A 256 -14.20 -6.26 -3.76
C LEU A 256 -14.03 -7.48 -2.86
N GLN A 257 -13.12 -7.37 -1.91
CA GLN A 257 -12.97 -8.34 -0.83
C GLN A 257 -12.87 -7.64 0.53
N LEU A 258 -13.39 -8.31 1.55
CA LEU A 258 -13.17 -7.99 2.95
C LEU A 258 -12.03 -8.88 3.44
N VAL A 259 -11.01 -8.27 4.04
CA VAL A 259 -9.84 -8.96 4.57
C VAL A 259 -9.66 -8.67 6.05
N LEU A 260 -9.08 -9.63 6.76
CA LEU A 260 -8.52 -9.45 8.09
C LEU A 260 -7.01 -9.33 7.97
N ASP A 261 -6.45 -8.26 8.49
CA ASP A 261 -5.01 -8.12 8.57
C ASP A 261 -4.42 -8.87 9.79
N VAL A 262 -3.10 -8.79 9.98
CA VAL A 262 -2.40 -9.43 11.10
C VAL A 262 -2.70 -8.77 12.46
N ASP A 263 -3.21 -7.55 12.49
CA ASP A 263 -3.64 -6.84 13.69
C ASP A 263 -5.15 -7.08 13.98
N ASN A 264 -5.79 -7.98 13.22
CA ASN A 264 -7.24 -8.25 13.24
C ASN A 264 -8.10 -7.03 12.86
N LYS A 265 -7.57 -6.12 12.05
CA LYS A 265 -8.35 -5.03 11.45
C LYS A 265 -9.07 -5.54 10.21
N LEU A 266 -10.33 -5.15 10.07
CA LEU A 266 -11.09 -5.37 8.85
C LEU A 266 -10.76 -4.31 7.82
N ILE A 267 -10.50 -4.73 6.60
CA ILE A 267 -10.15 -3.86 5.48
C ILE A 267 -10.91 -4.28 4.23
N ILE A 268 -11.48 -3.34 3.49
CA ILE A 268 -12.01 -3.57 2.15
C ILE A 268 -10.93 -3.28 1.12
N GLN A 269 -10.72 -4.21 0.21
CA GLN A 269 -9.77 -4.10 -0.90
C GLN A 269 -10.46 -4.28 -2.24
N THR A 270 -9.98 -3.55 -3.24
CA THR A 270 -10.26 -3.84 -4.64
C THR A 270 -9.37 -4.97 -5.15
N LEU A 271 -9.94 -5.95 -5.85
CA LEU A 271 -9.24 -7.07 -6.50
C LEU A 271 -8.76 -6.70 -7.92
#